data_AF-K0NFC2-F1
#
_entry.id   AF-K0NFC2-F1
#
_cell.length_a   1.000
_cell.length_b   1.000
_cell.length_c   1.000
_cell.angle_alpha   90.00
_cell.angle_beta   90.00
_cell.angle_gamma   90.00
#
_symmetry.space_group_name_H-M   'P 1'
#
loop_
_entity.id
_entity.type
_entity.pdbx_description
1 polymer ?
#
loop_
_entity_poly.entity_id
_entity_poly.type
_entity_poly.pdbx_seq_one_letter_code
_entity_poly.pdbx_strand_id
1 'polypeptide(L)'
;MKCQEILEKLSAHLDKELDLIQNKNIIQHLIQCKECKKELEAFQYTDQMIQNLPQEKMPSALIRQIDSAVFKVSSPVKKSFFKSRIFTPLLVFFETLFELLNPLIEKESRPIEEFNDFPPESFGYIYFKIMNPSHMRS
;
A
#
# COMPACT_ATOMS: atom_id res chain seq x y z
N MET A 1 -1.48 -20.10 -17.68
CA MET A 1 -1.50 -18.62 -17.65
C MET A 1 -0.95 -18.09 -18.95
N LYS A 2 -1.52 -16.98 -19.43
CA LYS A 2 -1.04 -16.28 -20.64
C LYS A 2 0.11 -15.34 -20.26
N CYS A 3 0.99 -15.01 -21.20
CA CYS A 3 2.11 -14.10 -20.93
C CYS A 3 1.65 -12.75 -20.36
N GLN A 4 0.57 -12.18 -20.88
CA GLN A 4 -0.01 -10.92 -20.38
C GLN A 4 -0.31 -10.96 -18.88
N GLU A 5 -0.97 -12.03 -18.42
CA GLU A 5 -1.32 -12.23 -17.00
C GLU A 5 -0.08 -12.41 -16.11
N ILE A 6 1.01 -12.93 -16.67
CA ILE A 6 2.28 -13.09 -15.96
C ILE A 6 2.92 -11.73 -15.78
N LEU A 7 3.03 -10.94 -16.86
CA LEU A 7 3.66 -9.62 -16.84
C LEU A 7 3.00 -8.68 -15.82
N GLU A 8 1.66 -8.69 -15.74
CA GLU A 8 0.90 -7.91 -14.76
C GLU A 8 1.17 -8.33 -13.30
N LYS A 9 1.64 -9.57 -13.08
CA LYS A 9 1.86 -10.16 -11.76
C LYS A 9 3.32 -10.31 -11.37
N LEU A 10 4.27 -9.90 -12.24
CA LEU A 10 5.71 -10.07 -11.97
C LEU A 10 6.18 -9.25 -10.75
N SER A 11 5.69 -8.02 -10.56
CA SER A 11 6.04 -7.20 -9.39
C SER A 11 5.55 -7.85 -8.10
N ALA A 12 4.25 -8.18 -8.03
CA ALA A 12 3.66 -8.85 -6.88
C ALA A 12 4.33 -10.21 -6.57
N HIS A 13 4.81 -10.92 -7.59
CA HIS A 13 5.62 -12.12 -7.41
C HIS A 13 6.96 -11.84 -6.71
N LEU A 14 7.68 -10.79 -7.10
CA LEU A 14 8.93 -10.38 -6.47
C LEU A 14 8.74 -9.91 -5.04
N ASP A 15 7.66 -9.17 -4.78
CA ASP A 15 7.29 -8.65 -3.46
C ASP A 15 6.67 -9.71 -2.53
N LYS A 16 6.46 -10.92 -3.05
CA LYS A 16 5.84 -12.08 -2.34
C LYS A 16 4.40 -11.82 -1.88
N GLU A 17 3.67 -11.02 -2.64
CA GLU A 17 2.28 -10.64 -2.35
C GLU A 17 1.24 -11.61 -2.94
N LEU A 18 1.69 -12.54 -3.79
CA LEU A 18 0.81 -13.53 -4.41
C LEU A 18 0.55 -14.74 -3.51
N ASP A 19 -0.64 -15.31 -3.63
CA ASP A 19 -0.98 -16.57 -2.98
C ASP A 19 -0.13 -17.74 -3.52
N LEU A 20 -0.10 -18.85 -2.77
CA LEU A 20 0.74 -20.01 -3.10
C LEU A 20 0.41 -20.63 -4.47
N ILE A 21 -0.86 -20.63 -4.89
CA ILE A 21 -1.30 -21.22 -6.14
C ILE A 21 -0.87 -20.31 -7.31
N GLN A 22 -1.10 -19.01 -7.19
CA GLN A 22 -0.69 -18.01 -8.17
C GLN A 22 0.83 -18.02 -8.35
N ASN A 23 1.58 -18.03 -7.25
CA ASN A 23 3.03 -18.04 -7.27
C ASN A 23 3.56 -19.30 -7.99
N LYS A 24 3.02 -20.48 -7.67
CA LYS A 24 3.35 -21.74 -8.34
C LYS A 24 3.08 -21.68 -9.85
N ASN A 25 1.93 -21.14 -10.25
CA ASN A 25 1.54 -21.04 -11.66
C ASN A 25 2.48 -20.09 -12.44
N ILE A 26 2.90 -18.99 -11.82
CA ILE A 26 3.89 -18.07 -12.41
C ILE A 26 5.23 -18.78 -12.58
N ILE A 27 5.74 -19.44 -11.54
CA ILE A 27 7.01 -20.18 -11.61
C ILE A 27 6.97 -21.22 -12.74
N GLN A 28 5.88 -21.98 -12.85
CA GLN A 28 5.71 -22.97 -13.92
C GLN A 28 5.78 -22.31 -15.31
N HIS A 29 5.15 -21.15 -15.49
CA HIS A 29 5.21 -20.42 -16.75
C HIS A 29 6.63 -19.92 -17.06
N LEU A 30 7.33 -19.36 -16.08
CA LEU A 30 8.69 -18.82 -16.23
C LEU A 30 9.72 -19.89 -16.60
N ILE A 31 9.49 -21.15 -16.22
CA ILE A 31 10.33 -22.29 -16.65
C ILE A 31 10.22 -22.52 -18.17
N GLN A 32 9.05 -22.27 -18.76
CA GLN A 32 8.75 -22.60 -20.15
C GLN A 32 8.86 -21.39 -21.10
N CYS A 33 8.65 -20.17 -20.60
CA CYS A 33 8.59 -18.95 -21.39
C CYS A 33 9.84 -18.09 -21.22
N LYS A 34 10.69 -18.06 -22.25
CA LYS A 34 11.93 -17.25 -22.27
C LYS A 34 11.65 -15.75 -22.21
N GLU A 35 10.60 -15.27 -22.87
CA GLU A 35 10.26 -13.84 -22.90
C GLU A 35 9.86 -13.34 -21.50
N CYS A 36 8.96 -14.04 -20.82
CA CYS A 36 8.56 -13.66 -19.46
C CYS A 36 9.71 -13.78 -18.45
N LYS A 37 10.63 -14.73 -18.67
CA LYS A 37 11.84 -14.82 -17.85
C LYS A 37 12.75 -13.61 -18.03
N LYS A 38 12.92 -13.13 -19.27
CA LYS A 38 13.70 -11.92 -19.57
C LYS A 38 13.10 -10.68 -18.91
N GLU A 39 11.77 -10.56 -18.92
CA GLU A 39 11.07 -9.48 -18.22
C GLU A 39 11.28 -9.55 -16.71
N LEU A 40 11.20 -10.74 -16.10
CA LEU A 40 11.54 -10.92 -14.69
C LEU A 40 12.97 -10.49 -14.36
N GLU A 41 13.95 -10.87 -15.19
CA GLU A 41 15.35 -10.46 -15.03
C GLU A 41 15.51 -8.94 -15.10
N ALA A 42 14.74 -8.25 -15.96
CA ALA A 42 14.75 -6.78 -16.05
C ALA A 42 14.18 -6.10 -14.79
N PHE A 43 13.11 -6.66 -14.22
CA PHE A 43 12.58 -6.20 -12.92
C PHE A 43 13.61 -6.38 -11.81
N GLN A 44 14.23 -7.56 -11.71
CA GLN A 44 15.26 -7.85 -10.70
C GLN A 44 16.48 -6.94 -10.85
N TYR A 45 16.91 -6.65 -12.08
CA TYR A 45 18.00 -5.72 -12.33
C TYR A 45 17.65 -4.30 -11.84
N THR A 46 16.43 -3.84 -12.09
CA THR A 46 15.96 -2.53 -11.62
C THR A 46 15.93 -2.46 -10.09
N ASP A 47 15.40 -3.49 -9.44
CA ASP A 47 15.38 -3.60 -7.97
C ASP A 47 16.79 -3.59 -7.38
N GLN A 48 17.73 -4.33 -7.97
CA GLN A 48 19.13 -4.30 -7.57
C GLN A 48 19.76 -2.89 -7.71
N MET A 49 19.45 -2.15 -8.78
CA MET A 49 19.94 -0.78 -8.93
C MET A 49 19.43 0.14 -7.82
N ILE A 50 18.16 0.00 -7.45
CA ILE A 50 17.54 0.76 -6.35
C ILE A 50 18.18 0.41 -5.01
N GLN A 51 18.38 -0.88 -4.72
CA GLN A 51 18.98 -1.34 -3.47
C GLN A 51 20.44 -0.89 -3.29
N ASN A 52 21.15 -0.68 -4.40
CA ASN A 52 22.53 -0.21 -4.41
C ASN A 52 22.66 1.32 -4.31
N LEU A 53 21.56 2.06 -4.20
CA LEU A 53 21.63 3.50 -3.96
C LEU A 53 22.28 3.81 -2.60
N PRO A 54 23.00 4.93 -2.48
CA PRO A 54 23.60 5.35 -1.21
C PRO A 54 22.54 5.44 -0.12
N GLN A 55 22.71 4.67 0.96
CA GLN A 55 21.82 4.76 2.10
C GLN A 55 22.22 5.92 2.99
N GLU A 56 21.30 6.87 3.15
CA GLU A 56 21.43 7.91 4.16
C GLU A 56 21.28 7.33 5.55
N LYS A 57 22.16 7.73 6.47
CA LYS A 57 22.08 7.28 7.86
C LYS A 57 20.91 7.97 8.53
N MET A 58 19.98 7.19 9.05
CA MET A 58 18.87 7.72 9.83
C MET A 58 19.40 8.47 11.07
N PRO A 59 18.93 9.70 11.33
CA PRO A 59 19.33 10.43 12.54
C PRO A 59 18.97 9.65 13.80
N SER A 60 19.90 9.59 14.76
CA SER A 60 19.72 8.85 16.01
C SER A 60 18.52 9.33 16.85
N ALA A 61 18.16 10.62 16.74
CA ALA A 61 16.95 11.16 17.34
C ALA A 61 15.68 10.54 16.75
N LEU A 62 15.65 10.31 15.44
CA LEU A 62 14.50 9.71 14.75
C LEU A 62 14.35 8.23 15.12
N ILE A 63 15.46 7.49 15.17
CA ILE A 63 15.47 6.09 15.63
C ILE A 63 14.83 5.97 17.02
N ARG A 64 15.25 6.82 17.97
CA ARG A 64 14.68 6.84 19.33
C ARG A 64 13.18 7.15 19.35
N GLN A 65 12.73 8.06 18.49
CA GLN A 65 11.31 8.38 18.38
C GLN A 65 10.51 7.19 17.85
N ILE A 66 11.00 6.53 16.79
CA ILE A 66 10.40 5.33 16.22
C ILE A 66 10.35 4.22 17.26
N ASP A 67 11.47 3.92 17.93
CA ASP A 67 11.53 2.90 18.99
C ASP A 67 10.48 3.18 20.07
N SER A 68 10.41 4.42 20.56
CA SER A 68 9.44 4.80 21.60
C SER A 68 7.98 4.69 21.12
N ALA A 69 7.72 4.94 19.83
CA ALA A 69 6.39 4.82 19.25
C ALA A 69 5.99 3.36 19.07
N VAL A 70 6.90 2.52 18.54
CA VAL A 70 6.70 1.07 18.40
C VAL A 70 6.45 0.44 19.76
N PHE A 71 7.27 0.74 20.77
CA PHE A 71 7.10 0.21 22.13
C PHE A 71 5.76 0.61 22.77
N LYS A 72 5.27 1.83 22.53
CA LYS A 72 3.95 2.27 23.02
C LYS A 72 2.81 1.45 22.39
N VAL A 73 2.88 1.21 21.07
CA VAL A 73 1.89 0.43 20.32
C VAL A 73 1.94 -1.05 20.68
N SER A 74 3.14 -1.61 20.88
CA SER A 74 3.33 -3.03 21.21
C SER A 74 3.21 -3.34 22.70
N SER A 75 3.03 -2.32 23.56
CA SER A 75 2.79 -2.56 24.98
C SER A 75 1.45 -3.28 25.17
N PRO A 76 1.39 -4.39 25.94
CA PRO A 76 0.12 -5.05 26.22
C PRO A 76 -0.74 -4.08 27.01
N VAL A 77 -1.78 -3.54 26.37
CA VAL A 77 -2.84 -2.79 27.05
C VAL A 77 -3.30 -3.67 28.21
N LYS A 78 -3.04 -3.23 29.45
CA LYS A 78 -3.55 -3.88 30.66
C LYS A 78 -5.06 -4.02 30.48
N LYS A 79 -5.55 -5.24 30.26
CA LYS A 79 -6.97 -5.53 30.07
C LYS A 79 -7.72 -5.11 31.31
N SER A 80 -8.26 -3.89 31.32
CA SER A 80 -9.35 -3.51 32.21
C SER A 80 -10.59 -4.27 31.73
N PHE A 81 -10.90 -5.35 32.43
CA PHE A 81 -11.85 -6.40 32.05
C PHE A 81 -13.34 -5.97 32.07
N PHE A 82 -13.65 -4.67 31.98
CA PHE A 82 -14.99 -4.17 32.34
C PHE A 82 -15.83 -3.48 31.26
N LYS A 83 -15.39 -3.32 29.99
CA LYS A 83 -16.24 -2.67 28.95
C LYS A 83 -16.19 -3.25 27.52
N SER A 84 -16.06 -4.58 27.34
CA SER A 84 -16.05 -5.21 26.01
C SER A 84 -17.38 -5.91 25.62
N ARG A 85 -18.53 -5.24 25.81
CA ARG A 85 -19.83 -5.80 25.36
C ARG A 85 -20.61 -4.93 24.37
N ILE A 86 -20.01 -3.86 23.84
CA ILE A 86 -20.71 -2.92 22.94
C ILE A 86 -19.93 -2.61 21.65
N PHE A 87 -18.67 -3.03 21.51
CA PHE A 87 -17.83 -2.68 20.34
C PHE A 87 -17.71 -3.77 19.27
N THR A 88 -18.32 -4.94 19.47
CA THR A 88 -18.32 -6.03 18.47
C THR A 88 -19.02 -5.70 17.14
N PRO A 89 -20.10 -4.90 17.05
CA PRO A 89 -20.70 -4.62 15.74
C PRO A 89 -19.91 -3.60 14.90
N LEU A 90 -19.08 -2.76 15.53
CA LEU A 90 -18.30 -1.75 14.82
C LEU A 90 -17.10 -2.36 14.08
N LEU A 91 -16.46 -3.38 14.66
CA LEU A 91 -15.32 -4.05 14.03
C LEU A 91 -15.71 -4.86 12.78
N VAL A 92 -16.92 -5.43 12.76
CA VAL A 92 -17.45 -6.16 11.59
C VAL A 92 -17.73 -5.21 10.42
N PHE A 93 -18.10 -3.95 10.68
CA PHE A 93 -18.27 -2.94 9.63
C PHE A 93 -16.94 -2.54 8.98
N PHE A 94 -15.83 -2.56 9.73
CA PHE A 94 -14.52 -2.21 9.18
C PHE A 94 -13.95 -3.30 8.27
N GLU A 95 -14.23 -4.58 8.53
CA GLU A 95 -13.84 -5.69 7.64
C GLU A 95 -14.51 -5.58 6.27
N THR A 96 -15.82 -5.29 6.22
CA THR A 96 -16.55 -5.10 4.96
C THR A 96 -16.17 -3.81 4.23
N LEU A 97 -15.81 -2.74 4.96
CA LEU A 97 -15.26 -1.51 4.38
C LEU A 97 -13.90 -1.77 3.71
N PHE A 98 -13.06 -2.62 4.30
CA PHE A 98 -11.74 -2.94 3.75
C PHE A 98 -11.83 -3.80 2.48
N GLU A 99 -12.83 -4.69 2.38
CA GLU A 99 -13.15 -5.39 1.13
C GLU A 99 -13.69 -4.45 0.03
N LEU A 100 -14.45 -3.41 0.42
CA LEU A 100 -15.00 -2.43 -0.53
C LEU A 100 -13.95 -1.40 -1.00
N LEU A 101 -12.89 -1.17 -0.24
CA LEU A 101 -11.73 -0.32 -0.58
C LEU A 101 -10.66 -1.06 -1.40
N ASN A 102 -10.83 -2.36 -1.64
CA ASN A 102 -9.87 -3.18 -2.38
C ASN A 102 -10.07 -3.32 -3.91
N PRO A 103 -11.00 -2.62 -4.59
CA PRO A 103 -10.86 -2.35 -6.01
C PRO A 103 -10.28 -0.94 -6.22
N LEU A 104 -9.45 -0.76 -7.25
CA LEU A 104 -8.88 0.50 -7.76
C LEU A 104 -7.42 0.82 -7.38
N ILE A 105 -6.53 -0.18 -7.40
CA ILE A 105 -5.12 0.07 -7.72
C ILE A 105 -4.82 -0.50 -9.10
N GLU A 106 -5.42 0.11 -10.14
CA GLU A 106 -4.92 0.03 -11.50
C GLU A 106 -4.80 1.44 -12.10
N LYS A 107 -3.54 1.79 -12.40
CA LYS A 107 -3.00 2.79 -13.36
C LYS A 107 -3.99 3.73 -14.09
N GLU A 108 -3.82 5.03 -13.86
CA GLU A 108 -3.49 6.04 -14.89
C GLU A 108 -3.23 7.39 -14.20
N SER A 109 -2.02 7.95 -14.32
CA SER A 109 -1.73 9.31 -13.86
C SER A 109 -2.42 10.33 -14.78
N ARG A 110 -3.70 10.60 -14.52
CA ARG A 110 -4.44 11.74 -15.04
C ARG A 110 -4.18 12.97 -14.16
N PRO A 111 -4.22 14.20 -14.71
CA PRO A 111 -4.05 15.40 -13.90
C PRO A 111 -5.13 15.45 -12.82
N ILE A 112 -4.72 15.87 -11.64
CA ILE A 112 -5.41 15.82 -10.35
C ILE A 112 -6.69 16.69 -10.41
N GLU A 113 -7.76 16.15 -10.99
CA GLU A 113 -9.12 16.70 -10.93
C GLU A 113 -10.08 15.78 -10.13
N GLU A 114 -9.62 14.57 -9.77
CA GLU A 114 -10.39 13.53 -9.07
C GLU A 114 -10.62 13.82 -7.57
N PHE A 115 -10.00 14.88 -7.04
CA PHE A 115 -10.23 15.33 -5.66
C PHE A 115 -11.40 16.32 -5.50
N ASN A 116 -12.13 16.61 -6.58
CA ASN A 116 -13.27 17.52 -6.54
C ASN A 116 -14.59 16.87 -6.09
N ASP A 117 -14.65 15.54 -6.00
CA ASP A 117 -15.85 14.79 -5.56
C ASP A 117 -15.84 14.42 -4.06
N PHE A 118 -14.89 14.96 -3.29
CA PHE A 118 -14.87 14.70 -1.85
C PHE A 118 -16.03 15.41 -1.14
N PRO A 119 -16.72 14.75 -0.18
CA PRO A 119 -17.68 15.44 0.66
C PRO A 119 -16.99 16.62 1.36
N PRO A 120 -17.69 17.74 1.60
CA PRO A 120 -17.10 19.02 2.04
C PRO A 120 -16.40 18.97 3.42
N GLU A 121 -16.43 17.83 4.10
CA GLU A 121 -15.83 17.56 5.41
C GLU A 121 -14.55 16.70 5.31
N SER A 122 -14.06 16.38 4.10
CA SER A 122 -12.85 15.57 3.96
C SER A 122 -11.59 16.35 4.37
N PHE A 123 -10.62 15.63 4.97
CA PHE A 123 -9.33 16.22 5.36
C PHE A 123 -8.58 16.84 4.16
N GLY A 124 -8.74 16.28 2.96
CA GLY A 124 -8.17 16.82 1.73
C GLY A 124 -8.74 18.19 1.38
N TYR A 125 -10.07 18.35 1.45
CA TYR A 125 -10.73 19.62 1.20
C TYR A 125 -10.27 20.72 2.17
N ILE A 126 -10.18 20.40 3.47
CA ILE A 126 -9.70 21.33 4.49
C ILE A 126 -8.25 21.75 4.22
N TYR A 127 -7.39 20.79 3.86
CA TYR A 127 -5.99 21.06 3.52
C TYR A 127 -5.87 22.01 2.31
N PHE A 128 -6.60 21.75 1.21
CA PHE A 128 -6.56 22.61 0.03
C PHE A 128 -7.14 24.01 0.28
N LYS A 129 -8.20 24.11 1.10
CA LYS A 129 -8.80 25.40 1.48
C LYS A 129 -7.82 26.28 2.28
N ILE A 130 -7.00 25.67 3.15
CA ILE A 130 -5.99 26.38 3.93
C ILE A 130 -4.83 26.83 3.04
N MET A 131 -4.45 26.01 2.05
CA MET A 131 -3.28 26.24 1.21
C MET A 131 -3.52 27.18 0.01
N ASN A 132 -4.77 27.39 -0.42
CA ASN A 132 -5.11 28.22 -1.59
C ASN A 132 -6.32 29.15 -1.34
N PRO A 133 -6.15 30.29 -0.64
CA PRO A 133 -7.26 31.16 -0.23
C PRO A 133 -7.87 32.01 -1.36
N SER A 134 -7.38 31.94 -2.60
CA SER A 134 -7.80 32.80 -3.72
C SER A 134 -9.02 32.32 -4.52
N HIS A 135 -9.56 31.12 -4.26
CA HIS A 135 -10.77 30.60 -4.93
C HIS A 135 -12.05 30.81 -4.11
N MET A 136 -12.27 32.03 -3.64
CA MET A 136 -13.55 32.46 -3.04
C MET A 136 -14.01 33.78 -3.66
N ARG A 137 -14.46 33.74 -4.91
CA ARG A 137 -15.39 34.72 -5.51
C ARG A 137 -16.14 34.10 -6.69
N SER A 138 -17.32 33.59 -6.41
CA SER A 138 -18.55 33.76 -7.22
C SER A 138 -19.73 33.32 -6.37
#